data_AF-A0A853DFL3-F1
#
_entry.id   AF-A0A853DFL3-F1
#
_cell.length_a   1.000
_cell.length_b   1.000
_cell.length_c   1.000
_cell.angle_alpha   90.00
_cell.angle_beta   90.00
_cell.angle_gamma   90.00
#
_symmetry.space_group_name_H-M   'P 1'
#
loop_
_entity.id
_entity.type
_entity.pdbx_description
1 polymer ?
#
loop_
_entity_poly.entity_id
_entity_poly.type
_entity_poly.pdbx_seq_one_letter_code
_entity_poly.pdbx_strand_id
1 'polypeptide(L)' 'MNVVNIDQFFTGTMIIVAVALVALIACVGTWTVQFFARNRQQRVAQHKPLVTYYRGLALGH' A
#
# COMPACT_ATOMS: atom_id res chain seq x y z
N MET A 1 -16.70 33.81 11.63
CA MET A 1 -15.44 33.05 11.52
C MET A 1 -14.64 33.66 10.39
N ASN A 2 -13.44 34.17 10.65
CA ASN A 2 -12.68 34.95 9.66
C ASN A 2 -11.98 33.99 8.67
N VAL A 3 -11.87 34.37 7.39
CA VAL A 3 -11.32 33.52 6.30
C VAL A 3 -9.96 32.90 6.69
N VAL A 4 -9.11 33.69 7.36
CA VAL A 4 -7.79 33.29 7.86
C VAL A 4 -7.82 32.05 8.78
N ASN A 5 -8.85 31.89 9.62
CA ASN A 5 -8.95 30.72 10.53
C ASN A 5 -9.32 29.43 9.78
N ILE A 6 -10.11 29.55 8.72
CA ILE A 6 -10.53 28.41 7.90
C ILE A 6 -9.34 27.91 7.07
N ASP A 7 -8.58 28.84 6.49
CA ASP A 7 -7.40 28.52 5.69
C ASP A 7 -6.32 27.82 6.52
N GLN A 8 -6.07 28.29 7.74
CA GLN A 8 -5.11 27.66 8.65
C GLN A 8 -5.55 26.26 9.08
N PHE A 9 -6.83 26.06 9.39
CA PHE A 9 -7.37 24.74 9.74
C PHE A 9 -7.27 23.76 8.57
N PHE A 10 -7.65 24.21 7.37
CA PHE A 10 -7.57 23.40 6.15
C PHE A 10 -6.12 23.02 5.83
N THR A 11 -5.21 23.99 5.88
CA THR A 11 -3.77 23.76 5.64
C THR A 11 -3.20 22.75 6.64
N GLY A 12 -3.49 22.93 7.94
CA GLY A 12 -3.04 21.99 8.98
C GLY A 12 -3.56 20.57 8.75
N THR A 13 -4.84 20.44 8.39
CA THR A 13 -5.45 19.14 8.09
C THR A 13 -4.80 18.49 6.86
N MET A 14 -4.56 19.25 5.79
CA MET A 14 -3.93 18.73 4.57
C MET A 14 -2.49 18.26 4.82
N ILE A 15 -1.73 18.93 5.69
CA ILE A 15 -0.39 18.50 6.09
C ILE A 15 -0.46 17.14 6.80
N ILE A 16 -1.38 16.97 7.76
CA ILE A 16 -1.55 15.70 8.48
C ILE A 16 -1.92 14.57 7.52
N VAL A 17 -2.86 14.82 6.60
CA VAL A 17 -3.26 13.84 5.58
C VAL A 17 -2.07 13.49 4.68
N ALA A 18 -1.27 14.46 4.24
CA ALA A 18 -0.10 14.20 3.42
C ALA A 18 0.91 13.29 4.14
N VAL A 19 1.20 13.56 5.42
CA VAL A 19 2.08 12.71 6.24
C VAL A 19 1.50 11.30 6.39
N ALA A 20 0.21 11.18 6.66
CA ALA A 20 -0.46 9.88 6.78
C ALA A 20 -0.40 9.09 5.46
N LEU A 21 -0.57 9.75 4.31
CA LEU A 21 -0.45 9.11 3.00
C LEU A 21 0.97 8.63 2.72
N VAL A 22 2.00 9.40 3.06
CA VAL A 22 3.40 8.96 2.93
C VAL A 22 3.66 7.72 3.78
N ALA A 23 3.19 7.72 5.04
CA ALA A 23 3.33 6.57 5.91
C ALA A 23 2.58 5.34 5.37
N LEU A 24 1.37 5.53 4.86
CA LEU A 24 0.57 4.49 4.24
C LEU A 24 1.29 3.89 3.02
N ILE A 25 1.80 4.74 2.12
CA ILE A 25 2.53 4.30 0.93
C ILE A 25 3.79 3.51 1.32
N ALA A 26 4.54 3.99 2.33
CA ALA A 26 5.71 3.27 2.83
C ALA A 26 5.34 1.89 3.40
N CYS A 27 4.27 1.81 4.18
CA CYS A 27 3.79 0.56 4.77
C CYS A 27 3.30 -0.43 3.69
N VAL A 28 2.42 0.02 2.79
CA VAL A 28 1.90 -0.81 1.70
C VAL A 28 3.02 -1.22 0.76
N GLY A 29 3.94 -0.32 0.42
CA GLY A 29 5.07 -0.62 -0.44
C GLY A 29 6.00 -1.67 0.15
N THR A 30 6.40 -1.52 1.41
CA THR A 30 7.24 -2.51 2.10
C THR A 30 6.54 -3.86 2.23
N TRP A 31 5.26 -3.88 2.63
CA TRP A 31 4.48 -5.11 2.72
C TRP A 31 4.34 -5.81 1.37
N THR A 32 4.07 -5.05 0.31
CA THR A 32 3.92 -5.56 -1.06
C THR A 32 5.21 -6.19 -1.56
N VAL A 33 6.36 -5.51 -1.40
CA VAL A 33 7.67 -6.05 -1.80
C VAL A 33 7.98 -7.33 -1.03
N GLN A 34 7.75 -7.34 0.29
CA GLN A 34 7.97 -8.53 1.12
C GLN A 34 7.06 -9.69 0.71
N PHE A 35 5.78 -9.43 0.40
CA PHE A 35 4.83 -10.42 -0.08
C PHE A 35 5.33 -11.09 -1.35
N PHE A 36 5.68 -10.31 -2.38
CA PHE A 36 6.19 -10.85 -3.64
C PHE A 36 7.53 -11.58 -3.47
N ALA A 37 8.42 -11.09 -2.61
CA ALA A 37 9.71 -11.73 -2.35
C ALA A 37 9.55 -13.13 -1.73
N ARG A 38 8.69 -13.26 -0.70
CA ARG A 38 8.39 -14.54 -0.05
C ARG A 38 7.68 -15.50 -1.00
N ASN A 39 6.70 -15.01 -1.74
CA ASN A 39 5.89 -15.83 -2.64
C ASN A 39 6.64 -16.24 -3.91
N ARG A 40 7.65 -15.47 -4.33
CA ARG A 40 8.52 -15.83 -5.46
C ARG A 40 9.24 -17.15 -5.21
N GLN A 41 9.75 -17.38 -4.00
CA GLN A 41 10.44 -18.63 -3.66
C GLN A 41 9.51 -19.83 -3.79
N GLN A 42 8.31 -19.73 -3.20
CA GLN A 42 7.29 -20.78 -3.27
C GLN A 42 6.82 -21.04 -4.70
N ARG A 43 6.56 -19.98 -5.48
CA ARG A 43 6.16 -20.09 -6.90
C ARG A 43 7.21 -20.82 -7.72
N VAL A 44 8.48 -20.46 -7.54
CA VAL A 44 9.60 -21.07 -8.28
C VAL A 44 9.76 -22.54 -7.89
N ALA A 45 9.70 -22.88 -6.59
CA ALA A 45 9.73 -24.27 -6.14
C ALA A 45 8.58 -25.11 -6.72
N GLN A 46 7.38 -24.52 -6.80
CA GLN A 46 6.20 -25.17 -7.36
C GLN A 46 6.13 -25.14 -8.90
N HIS A 47 7.11 -24.52 -9.58
CA HIS A 47 7.13 -24.34 -11.04
C HIS A 47 5.83 -23.72 -11.60
N LYS A 48 5.16 -22.87 -10.83
CA LYS A 48 3.87 -22.28 -11.22
C LYS A 48 4.05 -21.00 -12.06
N PRO A 49 3.26 -20.82 -13.13
CA PRO A 49 3.23 -19.58 -13.89
C PRO A 49 2.71 -18.42 -13.02
N LEU A 50 3.25 -17.22 -13.26
CA LEU A 50 3.06 -16.05 -12.40
C LEU A 50 1.58 -15.66 -12.26
N VAL A 51 0.88 -15.54 -13.38
CA VAL A 51 -0.54 -15.16 -13.41
C VAL A 51 -1.39 -16.18 -12.66
N THR A 52 -1.22 -17.48 -12.94
CA THR A 52 -2.00 -18.54 -12.29
C THR A 52 -1.76 -18.59 -10.77
N TYR A 53 -0.51 -18.44 -10.34
CA TYR A 53 -0.16 -18.46 -8.93
C TYR A 53 -0.82 -17.30 -8.16
N TYR A 54 -0.69 -16.07 -8.65
CA TYR A 54 -1.27 -14.90 -7.96
C TYR A 54 -2.78 -14.81 -8.14
N ARG A 55 -3.34 -15.25 -9.27
CA ARG A 55 -4.79 -15.37 -9.45
C ARG A 55 -5.39 -16.38 -8.47
N GLY A 56 -4.73 -17.51 -8.24
CA GLY A 56 -5.12 -18.48 -7.22
C GLY A 56 -5.02 -17.94 -5.79
N LEU A 57 -4.03 -17.09 -5.50
CA LEU A 57 -3.95 -16.42 -4.19
C LEU A 57 -4.99 -15.31 -4.00
N ALA A 58 -5.34 -14.59 -5.06
CA ALA A 58 -6.31 -13.50 -4.99
C ALA A 58 -7.77 -14.01 -4.99
N LEU A 59 -8.03 -15.12 -5.69
CA LEU A 59 -9.37 -15.73 -5.83
C LEU A 59 -9.55 -17.00 -4.98
N GLY A 60 -8.51 -17.45 -4.29
CA GLY A 60 -8.56 -18.61 -3.40
C GLY A 60 -9.15 -18.21 -2.06
N HIS A 61 -10.47 -18.15 -2.01
CA HIS A 61 -11.29 -18.15 -0.80
C HIS A 61 -11.93 -19.54 -0.67
#